data_AF-A0A6B0RNN4-F1
#
_entry.id   AF-A0A6B0RNN4-F1
#
_cell.length_a   1.000
_cell.length_b   1.000
_cell.length_c   1.000
_cell.angle_alpha   90.00
_cell.angle_beta   90.00
_cell.angle_gamma   90.00
#
_symmetry.space_group_name_H-M   'P 1'
#
loop_
_entity.id
_entity.type
_entity.pdbx_description
1 polymer ?
#
loop_
_entity_poly.entity_id
_entity_poly.type
_entity_poly.pdbx_seq_one_letter_code
_entity_poly.pdbx_strand_id
1 'polypeptide(L)'
;MSKFFQYGWRCNTNEDAYSNRTLMGNWNQERYDLKNIVQPKPLPSQFGHYFETTYDTSYNNRRPLSTHRFKREPHWFPGHQPELVPPPYKCTEKSTYMTSYSKPQTDHHSVCVWNPSNCQFQSP
;
A
#
# COMPACT_ATOMS: atom_id res chain seq x y z
N MET A 1 14.47 -38.30 -39.17
CA MET A 1 13.65 -37.24 -38.56
C MET A 1 12.45 -37.76 -37.74
N SER A 2 12.36 -39.05 -37.34
CA SER A 2 11.14 -39.59 -36.69
C SER A 2 11.22 -39.77 -35.17
N LYS A 3 12.39 -39.61 -34.55
CA LYS A 3 12.62 -39.93 -33.13
C LYS A 3 11.87 -39.02 -32.15
N PHE A 4 11.50 -37.81 -32.57
CA PHE A 4 10.85 -36.81 -31.71
C PHE A 4 9.31 -36.84 -31.76
N PHE A 5 8.71 -37.66 -32.63
CA PHE A 5 7.25 -37.87 -32.66
C PHE A 5 6.83 -39.10 -31.85
N GLN A 6 7.79 -39.74 -31.17
CA GLN A 6 7.51 -40.88 -30.30
C GLN A 6 7.27 -40.36 -28.89
N TYR A 7 6.00 -40.15 -28.59
CA TYR A 7 5.52 -40.11 -27.21
C TYR A 7 5.95 -41.42 -26.53
N GLY A 8 6.31 -41.39 -25.22
CA GLY A 8 7.01 -42.46 -24.51
C GLY A 8 6.43 -43.90 -24.59
N TRP A 9 7.01 -44.83 -23.83
CA TRP A 9 6.85 -46.30 -23.92
C TRP A 9 5.42 -46.89 -23.83
N ARG A 10 4.35 -46.08 -23.69
CA ARG A 10 2.95 -46.53 -23.66
C ARG A 10 1.99 -45.70 -24.53
N CYS A 11 2.51 -44.90 -25.46
CA CYS A 11 1.70 -43.89 -26.13
C CYS A 11 0.89 -44.47 -27.30
N ASN A 12 -0.44 -44.48 -27.15
CA ASN A 12 -1.39 -44.84 -28.20
C ASN A 12 -1.59 -43.64 -29.16
N THR A 13 -1.88 -43.94 -30.42
CA THR A 13 -1.77 -43.10 -31.63
C THR A 13 -2.63 -41.81 -31.74
N ASN A 14 -3.11 -41.19 -30.65
CA ASN A 14 -4.03 -40.03 -30.70
C ASN A 14 -3.67 -38.87 -29.74
N GLU A 15 -2.43 -38.73 -29.29
CA GLU A 15 -2.05 -37.66 -28.37
C GLU A 15 -2.21 -36.25 -28.97
N ASP A 16 -2.07 -36.14 -30.30
CA ASP A 16 -2.25 -34.88 -31.06
C ASP A 16 -3.73 -34.46 -31.24
N ALA A 17 -4.69 -35.31 -30.85
CA ALA A 17 -6.11 -35.01 -31.01
C ALA A 17 -6.62 -33.95 -30.01
N TYR A 18 -5.81 -33.62 -28.99
CA TYR A 18 -6.19 -32.72 -27.92
C TYR A 18 -5.57 -31.33 -28.10
N SER A 19 -6.33 -30.30 -27.75
CA SER A 19 -5.83 -28.92 -27.72
C SER A 19 -4.77 -28.75 -26.63
N ASN A 20 -3.84 -27.80 -26.80
CA ASN A 20 -2.89 -27.33 -25.78
C ASN A 20 -3.56 -26.75 -24.50
N ARG A 21 -4.89 -26.75 -24.40
CA ARG A 21 -5.59 -26.49 -23.12
C ARG A 21 -5.71 -27.74 -22.26
N THR A 22 -5.62 -28.92 -22.86
CA THR A 22 -5.68 -30.20 -22.17
C THR A 22 -4.29 -30.53 -21.63
N LEU A 23 -4.20 -30.84 -20.33
CA LEU A 23 -2.96 -31.17 -19.63
C LEU A 23 -2.49 -32.59 -19.96
N MET A 24 -2.21 -32.86 -21.23
CA MET A 24 -1.80 -34.17 -21.75
C MET A 24 -0.50 -34.04 -22.56
N GLY A 25 0.27 -35.13 -22.59
CA GLY A 25 1.51 -35.20 -23.37
C GLY A 25 2.49 -34.08 -23.01
N ASN A 26 2.92 -33.31 -24.03
CA ASN A 26 3.93 -32.26 -23.91
C ASN A 26 3.37 -30.85 -23.65
N TRP A 27 2.20 -30.77 -23.02
CA TRP A 27 1.48 -29.52 -22.75
C TRP A 27 2.37 -28.37 -22.25
N ASN A 28 3.25 -28.65 -21.27
CA ASN A 28 4.07 -27.62 -20.63
C ASN A 28 5.09 -27.02 -21.60
N GLN A 29 5.80 -27.86 -22.37
CA GLN A 29 6.81 -27.39 -23.30
C GLN A 29 6.19 -26.64 -24.48
N GLU A 30 5.06 -27.11 -24.99
CA GLU A 30 4.34 -26.43 -26.06
C GLU A 30 3.78 -25.07 -25.64
N ARG A 31 3.31 -24.93 -24.39
CA ARG A 31 2.83 -23.65 -23.85
C ARG A 31 3.94 -22.60 -23.79
N TYR A 32 5.15 -23.01 -23.45
CA TYR A 32 6.33 -22.15 -23.36
C TYR A 32 7.21 -22.19 -24.61
N ASP A 33 6.73 -22.79 -25.71
CA ASP A 33 7.46 -22.78 -26.96
C ASP A 33 7.57 -21.35 -27.49
N LEU A 34 8.77 -20.96 -27.94
CA LEU A 34 9.06 -19.64 -28.49
C LEU A 34 8.12 -19.31 -29.65
N LYS A 35 7.71 -20.30 -30.44
CA LYS A 35 6.73 -20.10 -31.53
C LYS A 35 5.39 -19.54 -31.05
N ASN A 36 4.95 -19.94 -29.85
CA ASN A 36 3.69 -19.50 -29.25
C ASN A 36 3.85 -18.20 -28.47
N ILE A 37 4.99 -18.02 -27.78
CA ILE A 37 5.29 -16.78 -27.03
C ILE A 37 5.52 -15.59 -27.97
N VAL A 38 6.13 -15.83 -29.14
CA VAL A 38 6.53 -14.78 -30.07
C VAL A 38 5.39 -14.34 -30.98
N GLN A 39 4.18 -14.90 -30.88
CA GLN A 39 3.06 -14.47 -31.72
C GLN A 39 2.85 -12.95 -31.58
N PRO A 40 3.17 -12.16 -32.63
CA PRO A 40 3.05 -10.73 -32.56
C PRO A 40 1.56 -10.39 -32.52
N LYS A 41 1.23 -9.29 -31.84
CA LYS A 41 -0.13 -8.75 -31.91
C LYS A 41 -0.47 -8.49 -33.38
N PRO A 42 -1.71 -8.76 -33.80
CA PRO A 42 -2.14 -8.42 -35.15
C PRO A 42 -1.93 -6.94 -35.41
N LEU A 43 -1.74 -6.59 -36.69
CA LEU A 43 -1.62 -5.20 -37.10
C LEU A 43 -2.85 -4.40 -36.61
N PRO A 44 -2.64 -3.17 -36.12
CA PRO A 44 -3.75 -2.33 -35.69
C PRO A 44 -4.73 -2.12 -36.84
N SER A 45 -6.02 -2.11 -36.52
CA SER A 45 -7.07 -1.88 -37.50
C SER A 45 -6.94 -0.49 -38.13
N GLN A 46 -7.06 -0.44 -39.47
CA GLN A 46 -7.03 0.81 -40.21
C GLN A 46 -8.18 1.77 -39.84
N PHE A 47 -9.31 1.24 -39.36
CA PHE A 47 -10.51 2.03 -39.05
C PHE A 47 -10.96 1.92 -37.60
N GLY A 48 -10.37 1.02 -36.80
CA GLY A 48 -10.84 0.73 -35.44
C GLY A 48 -10.78 1.95 -34.51
N HIS A 49 -9.78 2.81 -34.69
CA HIS A 49 -9.54 3.98 -33.86
C HIS A 49 -10.54 5.13 -34.08
N TYR A 50 -11.34 5.10 -35.15
CA TYR A 50 -12.33 6.16 -35.42
C TYR A 50 -13.45 6.24 -34.38
N PHE A 51 -13.70 5.13 -33.69
CA PHE A 51 -14.73 5.02 -32.67
C PHE A 51 -14.17 5.04 -31.24
N GLU A 52 -12.85 5.13 -31.10
CA GLU A 52 -12.19 5.21 -29.80
C GLU A 52 -12.10 6.67 -29.35
N THR A 53 -12.49 6.92 -28.10
CA THR A 53 -12.32 8.26 -27.50
C THR A 53 -11.09 8.25 -26.60
N THR A 54 -10.35 9.36 -26.55
CA THR A 54 -9.21 9.53 -25.63
C THR A 54 -9.60 9.33 -24.17
N TYR A 55 -10.85 9.67 -23.83
CA TYR A 55 -11.44 9.40 -22.52
C TYR A 55 -11.50 7.89 -22.25
N ASP A 56 -12.14 7.12 -23.13
CA ASP A 56 -12.30 5.67 -23.02
C ASP A 56 -10.93 4.97 -22.92
N THR A 57 -9.99 5.35 -23.78
CA THR A 57 -8.63 4.83 -23.70
C THR A 57 -8.03 5.15 -22.34
N SER A 58 -8.04 6.42 -21.87
CA SER A 58 -7.36 6.80 -20.63
C SER A 58 -7.89 6.07 -19.38
N TYR A 59 -9.20 5.89 -19.25
CA TYR A 59 -9.84 5.37 -18.04
C TYR A 59 -10.05 3.85 -18.07
N ASN A 60 -10.27 3.25 -19.24
CA ASN A 60 -10.53 1.81 -19.37
C ASN A 60 -9.29 0.99 -19.76
N ASN A 61 -8.13 1.64 -19.87
CA ASN A 61 -6.84 0.99 -20.05
C ASN A 61 -6.62 -0.10 -18.98
N ARG A 62 -6.62 -1.38 -19.40
CA ARG A 62 -6.23 -2.53 -18.57
C ARG A 62 -4.70 -2.57 -18.36
N ARG A 63 -4.09 -1.45 -18.01
CA ARG A 63 -2.71 -1.45 -17.55
C ARG A 63 -2.68 -2.29 -16.27
N PRO A 64 -1.75 -3.26 -16.16
CA PRO A 64 -1.61 -4.01 -14.92
C PRO A 64 -1.39 -2.99 -13.81
N LEU A 65 -2.28 -3.02 -12.82
CA LEU A 65 -2.20 -2.14 -11.68
C LEU A 65 -0.86 -2.44 -11.01
N SER A 66 0.06 -1.47 -11.07
CA SER A 66 1.35 -1.59 -10.40
C SER A 66 1.10 -2.00 -8.95
N THR A 67 1.67 -3.12 -8.53
CA THR A 67 1.60 -3.62 -7.16
C THR A 67 2.15 -2.58 -6.18
N HIS A 68 3.02 -1.70 -6.67
CA HIS A 68 3.60 -0.59 -5.93
C HIS A 68 2.77 0.69 -6.11
N ARG A 69 1.51 0.69 -5.65
CA ARG A 69 0.81 1.95 -5.43
C ARG A 69 1.28 2.54 -4.10
N PHE A 70 2.08 3.61 -4.19
CA PHE A 70 2.40 4.41 -3.02
C PHE A 70 1.09 4.98 -2.46
N LYS A 71 0.64 4.47 -1.31
CA LYS A 71 -0.50 5.03 -0.61
C LYS A 71 -0.03 6.36 -0.01
N ARG A 72 -0.54 7.48 -0.55
CA ARG A 72 -0.34 8.78 0.09
C ARG A 72 -1.18 8.79 1.35
N GLU A 73 -0.52 8.66 2.50
CA GLU A 73 -1.19 8.89 3.78
C GLU A 73 -1.55 10.38 3.91
N PRO A 74 -2.67 10.72 4.57
CA PRO A 74 -2.95 12.09 4.97
C PRO A 74 -1.84 12.53 5.93
N HIS A 75 -0.95 13.38 5.45
CA HIS A 75 0.09 14.00 6.26
C HIS A 75 -0.47 15.31 6.82
N TRP A 76 -0.44 15.47 8.13
CA TRP A 76 -0.67 16.77 8.75
C TRP A 76 0.67 17.37 9.13
N PHE A 77 0.88 18.65 8.85
CA PHE A 77 2.08 19.36 9.32
C PHE A 77 2.06 19.36 10.86
N PRO A 78 3.18 19.08 11.55
CA PRO A 78 3.21 19.15 13.02
C PRO A 78 2.84 20.58 13.46
N GLY A 79 1.62 20.72 13.99
CA GLY A 79 1.01 22.04 14.22
C GLY A 79 1.53 22.75 15.46
N HIS A 80 2.02 22.01 16.45
CA HIS A 80 2.49 22.58 17.71
C HIS A 80 4.02 22.53 17.80
N GLN A 81 4.64 23.70 17.88
CA GLN A 81 6.06 23.87 18.25
C GLN A 81 6.16 24.36 19.71
N PRO A 82 6.53 23.49 20.68
CA PRO A 82 6.58 23.87 22.10
C PRO A 82 7.63 24.95 22.40
N GLU A 83 8.62 25.12 21.53
CA GLU A 83 9.68 26.12 21.67
C GLU A 83 9.17 27.56 21.54
N LEU A 84 8.14 27.78 20.70
CA LEU A 84 7.53 29.10 20.44
C LEU A 84 6.52 29.54 21.50
N VAL A 85 6.20 28.68 22.47
CA VAL A 85 5.28 29.02 23.55
C VAL A 85 5.89 30.16 24.39
N PRO A 86 5.19 31.26 24.68
CA PRO A 86 5.75 32.33 25.50
C PRO A 86 6.06 31.86 26.94
N PRO A 87 7.06 32.46 27.63
CA PRO A 87 7.40 32.12 29.02
C PRO A 87 6.23 32.00 30.00
N PRO A 88 5.19 32.88 30.00
CA PRO A 88 4.08 32.75 30.94
C PRO A 88 3.23 31.48 30.76
N TYR A 89 3.30 30.84 29.60
CA TYR A 89 2.58 29.59 29.30
C TYR A 89 3.49 28.36 29.32
N LYS A 90 4.80 28.52 29.57
CA LYS A 90 5.71 27.40 29.75
C LYS A 90 5.59 26.87 31.18
N CYS A 91 5.48 25.55 31.31
CA CYS A 91 5.65 24.90 32.60
C CYS A 91 7.09 25.15 33.06
N THR A 92 7.27 25.95 34.11
CA THR A 92 8.59 26.16 34.70
C THR A 92 8.95 24.92 35.51
N GLU A 93 10.11 24.32 35.24
CA GLU A 93 10.60 23.19 36.01
C GLU A 93 10.80 23.57 37.48
N LYS A 94 10.48 22.64 38.39
CA LYS A 94 10.65 22.86 39.83
C LYS A 94 12.13 22.79 40.18
N SER A 95 12.62 23.76 40.94
CA SER A 95 13.97 23.69 41.49
C SER A 95 14.12 22.54 42.48
N THR A 96 15.36 22.11 42.74
CA THR A 96 15.66 21.09 43.75
C THR A 96 15.10 21.48 45.11
N TYR A 97 15.17 22.77 45.47
CA TYR A 97 14.58 23.30 46.70
C TYR A 97 13.06 23.15 46.74
N MET A 98 12.36 23.48 45.66
CA MET A 98 10.90 23.32 45.59
C MET A 98 10.46 21.84 45.60
N THR A 99 11.34 20.93 45.20
CA THR A 99 11.09 19.49 45.21
C THR A 99 11.37 18.87 46.58
N SER A 100 12.38 19.36 47.30
CA SER A 100 12.78 18.83 48.62
C SER A 100 12.06 19.50 49.79
N TYR A 101 11.63 20.76 49.64
CA TYR A 101 10.97 21.50 50.69
C TYR A 101 9.45 21.26 50.67
N SER A 102 8.97 20.50 51.66
CA SER A 102 7.54 20.40 51.95
C SER A 102 7.15 21.52 52.92
N LYS A 103 6.29 22.45 52.49
CA LYS A 103 5.81 23.53 53.38
C LYS A 103 5.02 22.88 54.54
N PRO A 104 5.29 23.25 55.81
CA PRO A 104 4.50 22.76 56.92
C PRO A 104 3.03 23.19 56.75
N GLN A 105 2.10 22.28 57.03
CA GLN A 105 0.66 22.57 57.06
C GLN A 105 0.43 23.61 58.17
N THR A 106 0.20 24.87 57.79
CA THR A 106 -0.36 25.84 58.72
C THR A 106 -1.85 25.54 58.83
N ASP A 107 -2.28 25.04 59.99
CA ASP A 107 -3.69 24.85 60.36
C ASP A 107 -4.40 26.21 60.41
N HIS A 108 -4.68 26.75 59.23
CA HIS A 108 -5.58 27.88 59.06
C HIS A 108 -6.61 27.47 58.04
N HIS A 109 -7.79 27.22 58.59
CA HIS A 109 -9.04 26.94 57.91
C HIS A 109 -9.42 28.15 57.02
N SER A 110 -8.84 28.25 55.83
CA SER A 110 -9.27 29.20 54.80
C SER A 110 -9.74 28.43 53.58
N VAL A 111 -11.06 28.41 53.42
CA VAL A 111 -11.81 27.94 52.26
C VAL A 111 -11.28 28.62 51.01
N CYS A 112 -10.45 27.92 50.25
CA CYS A 112 -10.17 28.12 48.84
C CYS A 112 -9.33 26.92 48.38
N VAL A 113 -10.00 25.79 48.13
CA VAL A 113 -9.36 24.61 47.52
C VAL A 113 -9.00 24.98 46.08
N TRP A 114 -7.75 25.38 45.84
CA TRP A 114 -7.22 25.40 44.48
C TRP A 114 -6.82 23.96 44.14
N ASN A 115 -7.68 23.30 43.36
CA ASN A 115 -7.49 21.91 42.96
C ASN A 115 -6.50 21.88 41.77
N PRO A 116 -5.29 21.31 41.92
CA PRO A 116 -4.27 21.30 40.86
C PRO A 116 -4.61 20.32 39.72
N SER A 117 -5.74 19.60 39.81
CA SER A 117 -6.23 18.68 38.78
C SER A 117 -6.85 19.36 37.55
N ASN A 118 -6.95 20.69 37.53
CA ASN A 118 -7.46 21.43 36.36
C ASN A 118 -6.44 21.67 35.25
N CYS A 119 -5.25 21.05 35.29
CA CYS A 119 -4.44 20.85 34.09
C CYS A 119 -5.00 19.72 33.20
N GLN A 120 -6.32 19.65 33.03
CA GLN A 120 -6.89 18.93 31.91
C GLN A 120 -6.92 19.90 30.73
N PHE A 121 -6.05 19.64 29.77
CA PHE A 121 -6.03 20.26 28.46
C PHE A 121 -7.45 20.14 27.85
N GLN A 122 -8.23 21.22 27.83
CA GLN A 122 -9.43 21.28 26.98
C GLN A 122 -8.97 21.56 25.56
N SER A 123 -8.84 20.50 24.77
CA SER A 123 -8.83 20.60 23.33
C SER A 123 -10.22 21.02 22.82
N PRO A 124 -10.31 21.78 21.71
CA PRO A 124 -11.59 22.15 21.10
C PRO A 124 -12.36 20.93 20.56
#